data_AF-A0A7W4UHP1-F1
#
_entry.id   AF-A0A7W4UHP1-F1
#
_cell.length_a   1.000
_cell.length_b   1.000
_cell.length_c   1.000
_cell.angle_alpha   90.00
_cell.angle_beta   90.00
_cell.angle_gamma   90.00
#
_symmetry.space_group_name_H-M   'P 1'
#
loop_
_entity.id
_entity.type
_entity.pdbx_description
1 polymer ?
#
loop_
_entity_poly.entity_id
_entity_poly.type
_entity_poly.pdbx_seq_one_letter_code
_entity_poly.pdbx_strand_id
1 'polypeptide(L)'
;MTEAPAAEPAEPAWRWTYRLERVDAAGDDADPADSSRPVLSRADADPTLLDAVAAFAVELGAETFEIGEPSLYDYRPDDEPLPGDAPLARVFGPRLDGFVDGATVGRAEALLLVRELVQGTSWFRLEAAGRMCVTAHLRVVQVDVVRECAQAAAAATAAGLVVTRTPWSSGSRGLPPGWVAEHLRPVDDAFWAEVADVVALHGAAMLHEAGVWNRWYRLTPDRPRVDLHPRSRVSVEADLPVLDLEQVLDDVPDEEGIGALAWVDNDGRAHERWIEGDDLPDLRALLANATRAQWLPFFVEDTPEPYLVGGVPDADGVVRFPYTAWATRVEED
;
A
#
# COMPACT_ATOMS: atom_id res chain seq x y z
N MET A 1 9.57 -27.97 28.74
CA MET A 1 10.64 -27.45 27.87
C MET A 1 10.05 -26.24 27.20
N THR A 2 10.40 -25.06 27.71
CA THR A 2 9.93 -23.78 27.17
C THR A 2 10.86 -23.46 26.01
N GLU A 3 10.35 -23.57 24.79
CA GLU A 3 11.07 -23.18 23.58
C GLU A 3 11.31 -21.66 23.68
N ALA A 4 12.58 -21.25 23.62
CA ALA A 4 12.91 -19.83 23.63
C ALA A 4 12.31 -19.19 22.36
N PRO A 5 11.70 -18.00 22.46
CA PRO A 5 11.24 -17.30 21.27
C PRO A 5 12.41 -17.13 20.32
N ALA A 6 12.19 -17.46 19.05
CA ALA A 6 13.16 -17.21 17.99
C ALA A 6 13.52 -15.72 18.04
N ALA A 7 14.82 -15.42 18.15
CA ALA A 7 15.30 -14.05 18.11
C ALA A 7 14.83 -13.41 16.80
N GLU A 8 14.15 -12.27 16.89
CA GLU A 8 13.81 -11.48 15.71
C GLU A 8 15.10 -11.23 14.92
N PRO A 9 15.09 -11.42 13.58
CA PRO A 9 16.24 -11.10 12.78
C PRO A 9 16.52 -9.60 12.94
N ALA A 10 17.71 -9.29 13.47
CA ALA A 10 18.18 -7.92 13.55
C ALA A 10 18.06 -7.26 12.17
N GLU A 11 17.47 -6.07 12.13
CA GLU A 11 17.28 -5.35 10.87
C GLU A 11 18.60 -5.28 10.09
N PRO A 12 18.58 -5.56 8.78
CA PRO A 12 19.76 -5.33 7.97
C PRO A 12 20.07 -3.84 8.04
N ALA A 13 21.18 -3.50 8.68
CA ALA A 13 21.70 -2.15 8.64
C ALA A 13 22.10 -1.85 7.19
N TRP A 14 21.18 -1.28 6.42
CA TRP A 14 21.45 -0.74 5.10
C TRP A 14 22.52 0.33 5.25
N ARG A 15 23.68 0.12 4.61
CA ARG A 15 24.88 0.93 4.85
C ARG A 15 25.15 1.92 3.71
N TRP A 16 24.61 1.63 2.53
CA TRP A 16 24.73 2.45 1.34
C TRP A 16 23.39 2.52 0.64
N THR A 17 23.02 3.72 0.21
CA THR A 17 21.83 3.94 -0.63
C THR A 17 22.24 4.61 -1.92
N TYR A 18 21.79 4.04 -3.04
CA TYR A 18 21.97 4.59 -4.37
C TYR A 18 20.63 5.10 -4.90
N ARG A 19 20.62 6.36 -5.32
CA ARG A 19 19.53 7.01 -6.03
C ARG A 19 19.85 6.96 -7.52
N LEU A 20 18.99 6.33 -8.30
CA LEU A 20 19.14 6.13 -9.75
C LEU A 20 18.10 6.98 -10.47
N GLU A 21 18.57 7.91 -11.29
CA GLU A 21 17.73 8.87 -12.01
C GLU A 21 18.15 8.95 -13.47
N ARG A 22 17.19 9.27 -14.34
CA ARG A 22 17.49 9.62 -15.71
C ARG A 22 17.70 11.12 -15.83
N VAL A 23 18.72 11.52 -16.60
CA VAL A 23 18.79 12.90 -17.11
C VAL A 23 17.79 13.03 -18.25
N ASP A 24 16.67 13.73 -18.03
CA ASP A 24 15.84 14.12 -19.16
C ASP A 24 16.64 15.08 -20.06
N ALA A 25 16.67 14.81 -21.38
CA ALA A 25 17.52 15.54 -22.32
C ALA A 25 17.15 17.03 -22.49
N ALA A 26 16.00 17.44 -21.97
CA ALA A 26 15.69 18.85 -21.75
C ALA A 26 16.47 19.28 -20.50
N GLY A 27 17.63 19.92 -20.69
CA GLY A 27 18.47 20.43 -19.60
C GLY A 27 17.71 21.43 -18.73
N ASP A 28 17.03 20.91 -17.72
CA ASP A 28 16.16 21.67 -16.84
C ASP A 28 16.83 21.74 -15.47
N ASP A 29 17.30 22.94 -15.10
CA ASP A 29 17.84 23.30 -13.78
C ASP A 29 16.75 23.27 -12.68
N ALA A 30 15.81 22.33 -12.77
CA ALA A 30 14.62 22.29 -11.91
C ALA A 30 14.81 21.36 -10.71
N ASP A 31 14.28 21.82 -9.57
CA ASP A 31 14.39 21.16 -8.28
C ASP A 31 13.82 19.73 -8.32
N PRO A 32 14.59 18.70 -7.95
CA PRO A 32 14.10 17.32 -7.85
C PRO A 32 12.98 17.12 -6.80
N ALA A 33 12.68 18.12 -5.96
CA ALA A 33 11.58 18.10 -5.00
C ALA A 33 10.24 18.67 -5.53
N ASP A 34 10.19 19.14 -6.79
CA ASP A 34 8.95 19.68 -7.36
C ASP A 34 7.93 18.57 -7.68
N SER A 35 6.96 18.38 -6.78
CA SER A 35 5.87 17.42 -6.87
C SER A 35 4.80 17.80 -7.90
N SER A 36 4.84 19.01 -8.47
CA SER A 36 3.88 19.47 -9.49
C SER A 36 4.18 18.94 -10.91
N ARG A 37 5.24 18.13 -11.05
CA ARG A 37 5.62 17.53 -12.33
C ARG A 37 4.57 16.53 -12.82
N PRO A 38 4.18 16.57 -14.11
CA PRO A 38 3.28 15.58 -14.66
C PRO A 38 3.91 14.19 -14.49
N VAL A 39 3.15 13.24 -13.96
CA VAL A 39 3.48 11.80 -13.95
C VAL A 39 3.95 11.42 -15.36
N LEU A 40 5.01 10.59 -15.50
CA LEU A 40 5.40 10.12 -16.84
C LEU A 40 4.15 9.58 -17.53
N SER A 41 4.02 9.81 -18.84
CA SER A 41 3.07 9.01 -19.59
C SER A 41 3.38 7.54 -19.29
N ARG A 42 2.36 6.77 -18.90
CA ARG A 42 2.35 5.35 -18.51
C ARG A 42 3.19 4.40 -19.39
N ALA A 43 3.68 4.89 -20.54
CA ALA A 43 4.07 4.08 -21.68
C ALA A 43 5.27 3.17 -21.42
N ASP A 44 6.42 3.59 -20.88
CA ASP A 44 7.54 2.65 -20.72
C ASP A 44 8.46 3.01 -19.54
N ALA A 45 8.59 2.10 -18.58
CA ALA A 45 9.69 2.15 -17.63
C ALA A 45 11.00 2.04 -18.42
N ASP A 46 11.98 2.88 -18.07
CA ASP A 46 13.23 2.96 -18.82
C ASP A 46 14.01 1.64 -18.69
N PRO A 47 14.32 0.94 -19.79
CA PRO A 47 15.09 -0.31 -19.73
C PRO A 47 16.45 -0.11 -19.04
N THR A 48 17.02 1.08 -19.10
CA THR A 48 18.30 1.43 -18.44
C THR A 48 18.20 1.35 -16.93
N LEU A 49 17.07 1.76 -16.34
CA LEU A 49 16.83 1.64 -14.89
C LEU A 49 16.72 0.17 -14.48
N LEU A 50 16.03 -0.64 -15.30
CA LEU A 50 15.89 -2.08 -15.04
C LEU A 50 17.24 -2.80 -15.13
N ASP A 51 18.04 -2.47 -16.14
CA ASP A 51 19.39 -3.01 -16.31
C ASP A 51 20.31 -2.62 -15.15
N ALA A 52 20.18 -1.38 -14.64
CA ALA A 52 20.92 -0.94 -13.47
C ALA A 52 20.53 -1.77 -12.24
N VAL A 53 19.23 -1.91 -11.92
CA VAL A 53 18.80 -2.73 -10.78
C VAL A 53 19.25 -4.19 -10.93
N ALA A 54 19.20 -4.74 -12.15
CA ALA A 54 19.72 -6.08 -12.44
C ALA A 54 21.22 -6.18 -12.15
N ALA A 55 22.02 -5.16 -12.50
CA ALA A 55 23.45 -5.14 -12.20
C ALA A 55 23.74 -5.12 -10.69
N PHE A 56 22.96 -4.35 -9.90
CA PHE A 56 23.05 -4.37 -8.44
C PHE A 56 22.71 -5.76 -7.89
N ALA A 57 21.63 -6.37 -8.38
CA ALA A 57 21.22 -7.71 -7.96
C ALA A 57 22.29 -8.76 -8.27
N VAL A 58 22.89 -8.72 -9.46
CA VAL A 58 23.99 -9.63 -9.86
C VAL A 58 25.22 -9.39 -9.00
N GLU A 59 25.64 -8.13 -8.80
CA GLU A 59 26.82 -7.82 -8.00
C GLU A 59 26.66 -8.35 -6.57
N LEU A 60 25.47 -8.23 -5.98
CA LEU A 60 25.17 -8.68 -4.62
C LEU A 60 24.83 -10.17 -4.51
N GLY A 61 24.64 -10.88 -5.61
CA GLY A 61 24.17 -12.27 -5.61
C GLY A 61 22.73 -12.41 -5.11
N ALA A 62 21.89 -11.41 -5.38
CA ALA A 62 20.46 -11.44 -5.11
C ALA A 62 19.73 -12.18 -6.24
N GLU A 63 19.19 -13.36 -5.93
CA GLU A 63 18.44 -14.20 -6.88
C GLU A 63 16.94 -14.23 -6.57
N THR A 64 16.56 -13.95 -5.32
CA THR A 64 15.18 -13.95 -4.83
C THR A 64 14.90 -12.67 -4.05
N PHE A 65 13.66 -12.18 -4.15
CA PHE A 65 13.19 -10.97 -3.52
C PHE A 65 11.89 -11.24 -2.78
N GLU A 66 11.75 -10.70 -1.59
CA GLU A 66 10.53 -10.65 -0.81
C GLU A 66 9.83 -9.31 -1.06
N ILE A 67 8.50 -9.32 -1.15
CA ILE A 67 7.68 -8.11 -1.22
C ILE A 67 7.43 -7.60 0.19
N GLY A 68 7.79 -6.35 0.46
CA GLY A 68 7.45 -5.65 1.70
C GLY A 68 6.44 -4.53 1.45
N GLU A 69 5.48 -4.36 2.35
CA GLU A 69 4.52 -3.25 2.39
C GLU A 69 3.82 -2.96 1.05
N PRO A 70 3.20 -3.96 0.40
CA PRO A 70 2.51 -3.73 -0.86
C PRO A 70 1.28 -2.85 -0.70
N SER A 71 1.05 -1.95 -1.63
CA SER A 71 -0.09 -1.04 -1.67
C SER A 71 -0.42 -0.69 -3.12
N LEU A 72 -1.71 -0.65 -3.47
CA LEU A 72 -2.19 -0.21 -4.77
C LEU A 72 -2.80 1.19 -4.65
N TYR A 73 -2.46 2.06 -5.60
CA TYR A 73 -3.06 3.40 -5.68
C TYR A 73 -4.24 3.38 -6.65
N ASP A 74 -5.39 3.86 -6.19
CA ASP A 74 -6.60 4.12 -7.00
C ASP A 74 -7.08 2.95 -7.87
N TYR A 75 -6.72 1.72 -7.47
CA TYR A 75 -7.01 0.53 -8.25
C TYR A 75 -7.40 -0.64 -7.35
N ARG A 76 -8.50 -1.29 -7.72
CA ARG A 76 -9.09 -2.41 -6.99
C ARG A 76 -9.31 -3.59 -7.93
N PRO A 77 -8.52 -4.67 -7.80
CA PRO A 77 -8.69 -5.89 -8.61
C PRO A 77 -10.07 -6.55 -8.48
N ASP A 78 -10.79 -6.25 -7.39
CA ASP A 78 -12.13 -6.77 -7.14
C ASP A 78 -13.18 -6.18 -8.07
N ASP A 79 -13.05 -4.90 -8.40
CA ASP A 79 -13.97 -4.15 -9.25
C ASP A 79 -13.68 -4.41 -10.73
N GLU A 80 -12.40 -4.35 -11.12
CA GLU A 80 -11.93 -4.58 -12.48
C GLU A 80 -10.60 -5.32 -12.44
N PRO A 81 -10.47 -6.55 -12.97
CA PRO A 81 -9.20 -7.28 -12.98
C PRO A 81 -8.13 -6.61 -13.87
N LEU A 82 -6.86 -6.77 -13.53
CA LEU A 82 -5.78 -6.13 -14.29
C LEU A 82 -5.68 -6.75 -15.69
N PRO A 83 -5.30 -5.96 -16.71
CA PRO A 83 -4.86 -6.50 -17.98
C PRO A 83 -3.74 -7.53 -17.76
N GLY A 84 -3.83 -8.70 -18.41
CA GLY A 84 -2.90 -9.81 -18.16
C GLY A 84 -1.45 -9.53 -18.55
N ASP A 85 -1.18 -8.45 -19.30
CA ASP A 85 0.14 -7.97 -19.67
C ASP A 85 0.72 -6.92 -18.69
N ALA A 86 -0.09 -6.41 -17.75
CA ALA A 86 0.38 -5.53 -16.68
C ALA A 86 1.43 -6.26 -15.82
N PRO A 87 2.51 -5.58 -15.37
CA PRO A 87 3.60 -6.23 -14.66
C PRO A 87 3.15 -7.03 -13.43
N LEU A 88 2.30 -6.45 -12.57
CA LEU A 88 1.73 -7.15 -11.42
C LEU A 88 0.90 -8.38 -11.83
N ALA A 89 0.05 -8.25 -12.86
CA ALA A 89 -0.79 -9.35 -13.33
C ALA A 89 0.01 -10.51 -13.92
N ARG A 90 1.16 -10.23 -14.54
CA ARG A 90 2.07 -11.27 -15.05
C ARG A 90 2.72 -12.10 -13.94
N VAL A 91 2.91 -11.51 -12.76
CA VAL A 91 3.56 -12.17 -11.62
C VAL A 91 2.53 -12.86 -10.72
N PHE A 92 1.42 -12.18 -10.40
CA PHE A 92 0.43 -12.64 -9.41
C PHE A 92 -0.95 -13.00 -9.99
N GLY A 93 -1.12 -12.89 -11.31
CA GLY A 93 -2.42 -13.04 -11.96
C GLY A 93 -3.26 -11.75 -11.89
N PRO A 94 -4.34 -11.65 -12.68
CA PRO A 94 -5.10 -10.39 -12.84
C PRO A 94 -5.88 -9.95 -11.59
N ARG A 95 -6.07 -10.85 -10.60
CA ARG A 95 -6.71 -10.52 -9.32
C ARG A 95 -5.73 -10.31 -8.16
N LEU A 96 -4.43 -10.53 -8.41
CA LEU A 96 -3.37 -10.30 -7.44
C LEU A 96 -3.44 -11.15 -6.15
N ASP A 97 -4.04 -12.35 -6.21
CA ASP A 97 -4.24 -13.23 -5.05
C ASP A 97 -2.94 -13.58 -4.28
N GLY A 98 -1.78 -13.48 -4.94
CA GLY A 98 -0.45 -13.73 -4.36
C GLY A 98 0.38 -12.47 -4.07
N PHE A 99 -0.14 -11.28 -4.38
CA PHE A 99 0.55 -10.02 -4.14
C PHE A 99 0.29 -9.57 -2.70
N VAL A 100 1.01 -10.19 -1.77
CA VAL A 100 0.91 -9.93 -0.33
C VAL A 100 2.30 -9.64 0.23
N ASP A 101 2.33 -8.98 1.39
CA ASP A 101 3.57 -8.82 2.13
C ASP A 101 4.19 -10.18 2.45
N GLY A 102 5.51 -10.30 2.34
CA GLY A 102 6.26 -11.55 2.48
C GLY A 102 6.23 -12.47 1.25
N ALA A 103 5.50 -12.12 0.18
CA ALA A 103 5.51 -12.92 -1.04
C ALA A 103 6.92 -12.93 -1.67
N THR A 104 7.42 -14.11 -2.04
CA THR A 104 8.76 -14.26 -2.64
C THR A 104 8.67 -14.43 -4.15
N VAL A 105 9.54 -13.72 -4.87
CA VAL A 105 9.68 -13.79 -6.33
C VAL A 105 11.13 -14.00 -6.75
N GLY A 106 11.35 -14.51 -7.96
CA GLY A 106 12.68 -14.61 -8.55
C GLY A 106 13.16 -13.27 -9.10
N ARG A 107 14.45 -13.18 -9.45
CA ARG A 107 15.04 -11.96 -10.02
C ARG A 107 14.33 -11.49 -11.30
N ALA A 108 13.89 -12.40 -12.16
CA ALA A 108 13.24 -12.02 -13.41
C ALA A 108 11.88 -11.34 -13.15
N GLU A 109 11.09 -11.89 -12.24
CA GLU A 109 9.82 -11.31 -11.79
C GLU A 109 10.06 -10.01 -11.03
N ALA A 110 11.08 -9.93 -10.17
CA ALA A 110 11.43 -8.71 -9.45
C ALA A 110 11.72 -7.54 -10.40
N LEU A 111 12.37 -7.77 -11.54
CA LEU A 111 12.61 -6.73 -12.55
C LEU A 111 11.32 -6.26 -13.25
N LEU A 112 10.33 -7.15 -13.43
CA LEU A 112 8.99 -6.73 -13.88
C LEU A 112 8.32 -5.85 -12.82
N LEU A 113 8.49 -6.18 -11.55
CA LEU A 113 7.93 -5.41 -10.44
C LEU A 113 8.63 -4.04 -10.26
N VAL A 114 9.93 -3.92 -10.55
CA VAL A 114 10.59 -2.59 -10.60
C VAL A 114 9.95 -1.70 -11.67
N ARG A 115 9.54 -2.26 -12.81
CA ARG A 115 8.79 -1.51 -13.83
C ARG A 115 7.47 -0.97 -13.28
N GLU A 116 6.76 -1.76 -12.47
CA GLU A 116 5.55 -1.31 -11.79
C GLU A 116 5.83 -0.14 -10.83
N LEU A 117 6.86 -0.27 -9.96
CA LEU A 117 7.25 0.78 -9.02
C LEU A 117 7.57 2.10 -9.72
N VAL A 118 8.25 2.04 -10.87
CA VAL A 118 8.60 3.24 -11.66
C VAL A 118 7.37 3.88 -12.30
N GLN A 119 6.33 3.10 -12.62
CA GLN A 119 5.07 3.60 -13.16
C GLN A 119 4.21 4.29 -12.11
N GLY A 120 4.47 4.05 -10.82
CA GLY A 120 3.82 4.75 -9.70
C GLY A 120 2.36 4.35 -9.48
N THR A 121 1.92 3.22 -10.02
CA THR A 121 0.57 2.66 -9.84
C THR A 121 0.42 1.83 -8.56
N SER A 122 1.55 1.50 -7.93
CA SER A 122 1.60 0.80 -6.66
C SER A 122 2.86 1.17 -5.89
N TRP A 123 2.85 0.86 -4.61
CA TRP A 123 3.99 0.97 -3.72
C TRP A 123 4.30 -0.39 -3.11
N PHE A 124 5.59 -0.73 -3.06
CA PHE A 124 6.11 -1.88 -2.32
C PHE A 124 7.63 -1.78 -2.27
N ARG A 125 8.22 -2.60 -1.41
CA ARG A 125 9.66 -2.82 -1.30
C ARG A 125 10.00 -4.19 -1.87
N LEU A 126 11.12 -4.29 -2.60
CA LEU A 126 11.67 -5.57 -3.04
C LEU A 126 12.95 -5.85 -2.25
N GLU A 127 12.87 -6.76 -1.30
CA GLU A 127 13.95 -7.07 -0.37
C GLU A 127 14.64 -8.39 -0.70
N ALA A 128 15.92 -8.36 -1.00
CA ALA A 128 16.73 -9.57 -1.15
C ALA A 128 17.44 -9.89 0.16
N ALA A 129 16.75 -10.54 1.11
CA ALA A 129 17.28 -11.17 2.33
C ALA A 129 18.57 -10.53 2.90
N GLY A 130 18.49 -9.26 3.33
CA GLY A 130 19.61 -8.54 3.94
C GLY A 130 20.79 -8.27 2.99
N ARG A 131 20.56 -8.17 1.68
CA ARG A 131 21.56 -7.81 0.67
C ARG A 131 21.25 -6.48 0.02
N MET A 132 20.02 -6.35 -0.47
CA MET A 132 19.49 -5.12 -1.05
C MET A 132 18.00 -4.95 -0.79
N CYS A 133 17.54 -3.70 -0.84
CA CYS A 133 16.14 -3.31 -0.91
C CYS A 133 15.97 -2.37 -2.11
N VAL A 134 14.91 -2.55 -2.90
CA VAL A 134 14.57 -1.65 -4.02
C VAL A 134 13.21 -1.02 -3.75
N THR A 135 13.15 0.29 -3.91
CA THR A 135 11.92 1.09 -3.92
C THR A 135 11.94 2.05 -5.10
N ALA A 136 10.80 2.61 -5.48
CA ALA A 136 10.79 3.74 -6.41
C ALA A 136 9.72 4.76 -6.03
N HIS A 137 10.04 6.04 -6.23
CA HIS A 137 9.12 7.16 -5.99
C HIS A 137 9.39 8.25 -7.02
N LEU A 138 8.35 8.80 -7.65
CA LEU A 138 8.46 9.92 -8.61
C LEU A 138 9.62 9.77 -9.61
N ARG A 139 9.70 8.61 -10.28
CA ARG A 139 10.73 8.26 -11.31
C ARG A 139 12.14 8.02 -10.79
N VAL A 140 12.32 8.00 -9.48
CA VAL A 140 13.59 7.72 -8.83
C VAL A 140 13.57 6.28 -8.35
N VAL A 141 14.48 5.45 -8.82
CA VAL A 141 14.70 4.13 -8.22
C VAL A 141 15.73 4.29 -7.12
N GLN A 142 15.39 3.82 -5.93
CA GLN A 142 16.30 3.75 -4.81
C GLN A 142 16.72 2.30 -4.56
N VAL A 143 18.02 2.08 -4.40
CA VAL A 143 18.62 0.78 -4.10
C VAL A 143 19.44 0.91 -2.83
N ASP A 144 18.90 0.38 -1.73
CA ASP A 144 19.61 0.25 -0.47
C ASP A 144 20.40 -1.06 -0.48
N VAL A 145 21.65 -1.04 -0.01
CA VAL A 145 22.54 -2.22 -0.04
C VAL A 145 23.38 -2.33 1.24
N VAL A 146 23.74 -3.56 1.58
CA VAL A 146 24.56 -3.86 2.77
C VAL A 146 26.07 -3.80 2.52
N ARG A 147 26.49 -3.63 1.27
CA ARG A 147 27.89 -3.39 0.86
C ARG A 147 27.94 -2.49 -0.37
N GLU A 148 29.00 -1.70 -0.48
CA GLU A 148 29.24 -0.86 -1.66
C GLU A 148 29.20 -1.69 -2.96
N CYS A 149 28.54 -1.15 -3.99
CA CYS A 149 28.35 -1.77 -5.29
C CYS A 149 28.95 -0.89 -6.39
N ALA A 150 30.28 -0.75 -6.37
CA ALA A 150 30.98 0.20 -7.24
C ALA A 150 30.89 -0.18 -8.73
N GLN A 151 30.80 -1.48 -9.05
CA GLN A 151 30.75 -1.92 -10.45
C GLN A 151 29.36 -1.64 -11.05
N ALA A 152 28.29 -1.98 -10.33
CA ALA A 152 26.92 -1.69 -10.71
C ALA A 152 26.69 -0.18 -10.84
N ALA A 153 27.16 0.62 -9.87
CA ALA A 153 27.06 2.08 -9.94
C ALA A 153 27.81 2.65 -11.16
N ALA A 154 29.04 2.20 -11.43
CA ALA A 154 29.79 2.63 -12.61
C ALA A 154 29.12 2.22 -13.93
N ALA A 155 28.55 1.02 -13.98
CA ALA A 155 27.82 0.54 -15.15
C ALA A 155 26.54 1.35 -15.41
N ALA A 156 25.78 1.67 -14.36
CA ALA A 156 24.61 2.54 -14.44
C ALA A 156 24.95 3.94 -14.94
N THR A 157 26.04 4.55 -14.41
CA THR A 157 26.53 5.84 -14.91
C THR A 157 26.98 5.76 -16.37
N ALA A 158 27.69 4.70 -16.77
CA ALA A 158 28.11 4.50 -18.15
C ALA A 158 26.94 4.30 -19.12
N ALA A 159 25.82 3.78 -18.62
CA ALA A 159 24.58 3.62 -19.36
C ALA A 159 23.74 4.92 -19.45
N GLY A 160 24.19 6.01 -18.81
CA GLY A 160 23.56 7.34 -18.91
C GLY A 160 22.67 7.72 -17.73
N LEU A 161 22.68 6.96 -16.64
CA LEU A 161 21.96 7.33 -15.42
C LEU A 161 22.78 8.29 -14.56
N VAL A 162 22.10 9.18 -13.84
CA VAL A 162 22.66 9.85 -12.68
C VAL A 162 22.58 8.90 -11.51
N VAL A 163 23.74 8.63 -10.90
CA VAL A 163 23.84 7.78 -9.72
C VAL A 163 24.35 8.63 -8.57
N THR A 164 23.48 8.87 -7.59
CA THR A 164 23.83 9.64 -6.39
C THR A 164 23.81 8.73 -5.18
N ARG A 165 24.86 8.79 -4.35
CA ARG A 165 24.86 8.12 -3.04
C ARG A 165 24.21 9.04 -2.01
N THR A 166 23.20 8.55 -1.30
CA THR A 166 22.50 9.29 -0.23
C THR A 166 22.72 8.61 1.13
N PRO A 167 22.74 9.37 2.25
CA PRO A 167 22.80 8.80 3.59
C PRO A 167 21.45 8.28 4.09
N TRP A 168 20.35 8.53 3.37
CA TRP A 168 19.00 8.11 3.77
C TRP A 168 18.59 6.79 3.11
N SER A 169 18.21 5.80 3.92
CA SER A 169 17.72 4.50 3.47
C SER A 169 16.19 4.48 3.52
N SER A 170 15.54 4.10 2.41
CA SER A 170 14.10 3.87 2.30
C SER A 170 13.71 2.52 2.90
N GLY A 171 14.68 1.61 3.03
CA GLY A 171 14.55 0.35 3.76
C GLY A 171 14.58 0.49 5.28
N SER A 172 14.61 1.71 5.83
CA SER A 172 14.44 1.91 7.28
C SER A 172 12.94 1.77 7.56
N ARG A 173 12.50 0.70 8.22
CA ARG A 173 11.10 0.52 8.62
C ARG A 173 10.69 1.73 9.46
N GLY A 174 9.90 2.61 8.86
CA GLY A 174 9.72 3.97 9.34
C GLY A 174 8.52 4.13 10.27
N LEU A 175 8.49 3.46 11.42
CA LEU A 175 7.88 3.98 12.66
C LEU A 175 8.65 3.39 13.86
N PRO A 176 8.80 4.15 14.97
CA PRO A 176 9.41 3.62 16.19
C PRO A 176 8.65 2.38 16.72
N PRO A 177 9.34 1.46 17.41
CA PRO A 177 8.71 0.35 18.14
C PRO A 177 7.57 0.88 19.03
N GLY A 178 6.40 0.23 18.97
CA GLY A 178 5.19 0.63 19.70
C GLY A 178 4.04 1.22 18.87
N TRP A 179 4.24 1.51 17.57
CA TRP A 179 3.18 2.12 16.73
C TRP A 179 2.48 1.16 15.77
N VAL A 180 2.98 -0.07 15.58
CA VAL A 180 2.45 -0.98 14.56
C VAL A 180 2.48 -2.43 15.06
N ALA A 181 1.35 -3.13 14.88
CA ALA A 181 1.17 -4.57 15.05
C ALA A 181 1.17 -5.17 16.48
N GLU A 182 1.81 -4.57 17.49
CA GLU A 182 2.07 -5.26 18.78
C GLU A 182 0.81 -5.65 19.60
N HIS A 183 -0.40 -5.25 19.19
CA HIS A 183 -1.63 -5.51 19.95
C HIS A 183 -2.83 -5.97 19.11
N LEU A 184 -2.64 -6.31 17.82
CA LEU A 184 -3.75 -6.82 17.02
C LEU A 184 -4.12 -8.24 17.47
N ARG A 185 -5.33 -8.40 18.00
CA ARG A 185 -5.90 -9.74 18.23
C ARG A 185 -6.14 -10.44 16.87
N PRO A 186 -6.04 -11.77 16.80
CA PRO A 186 -6.36 -12.51 15.58
C PRO A 186 -7.85 -12.37 15.22
N VAL A 187 -8.11 -12.30 13.91
CA VAL A 187 -9.46 -12.42 13.33
C VAL A 187 -9.82 -13.90 13.25
N ASP A 188 -10.14 -14.49 14.40
CA ASP A 188 -10.55 -15.87 14.58
C ASP A 188 -12.07 -16.00 14.82
N ASP A 189 -12.54 -17.21 15.14
CA ASP A 189 -13.97 -17.43 15.40
C ASP A 189 -14.49 -16.64 16.61
N ALA A 190 -13.64 -16.30 17.59
CA ALA A 190 -14.04 -15.47 18.72
C ALA A 190 -14.20 -14.01 18.29
N PHE A 191 -13.31 -13.50 17.46
CA PHE A 191 -13.48 -12.18 16.83
C PHE A 191 -14.82 -12.12 16.06
N TRP A 192 -15.10 -13.12 15.22
CA TRP A 192 -16.35 -13.15 14.45
C TRP A 192 -17.61 -13.28 15.31
N ALA A 193 -17.54 -13.93 16.47
CA ALA A 193 -18.65 -13.96 17.43
C ALA A 193 -18.95 -12.56 17.98
N GLU A 194 -17.93 -11.79 18.35
CA GLU A 194 -18.10 -10.42 18.82
C GLU A 194 -18.62 -9.49 17.70
N VAL A 195 -18.19 -9.71 16.45
CA VAL A 195 -18.75 -9.01 15.28
C VAL A 195 -20.26 -9.31 15.13
N ALA A 196 -20.66 -10.57 15.31
CA ALA A 196 -22.07 -10.94 15.25
C ALA A 196 -22.89 -10.27 16.36
N ASP A 197 -22.33 -10.11 17.57
CA ASP A 197 -22.96 -9.38 18.67
C ASP A 197 -23.12 -7.88 18.35
N VAL A 198 -22.10 -7.24 17.79
CA VAL A 198 -22.16 -5.85 17.32
C VAL A 198 -23.27 -5.69 16.27
N VAL A 199 -23.30 -6.56 15.27
CA VAL A 199 -24.33 -6.54 14.21
C VAL A 199 -25.72 -6.81 14.78
N ALA A 200 -25.87 -7.70 15.75
CA ALA A 200 -27.15 -7.97 16.41
C ALA A 200 -27.66 -6.77 17.22
N LEU A 201 -26.75 -6.04 17.87
CA LEU A 201 -27.08 -4.86 18.68
C LEU A 201 -27.47 -3.65 17.80
N HIS A 202 -26.74 -3.41 16.72
CA HIS A 202 -26.89 -2.21 15.88
C HIS A 202 -27.72 -2.45 14.62
N GLY A 203 -28.00 -3.72 14.27
CA GLY A 203 -28.69 -4.12 13.05
C GLY A 203 -27.78 -4.20 11.82
N ALA A 204 -26.65 -3.48 11.81
CA ALA A 204 -25.59 -3.56 10.82
C ALA A 204 -24.29 -2.91 11.36
N ALA A 205 -23.17 -3.19 10.70
CA ALA A 205 -21.87 -2.57 10.97
C ALA A 205 -21.06 -2.47 9.67
N MET A 206 -20.09 -1.55 9.61
CA MET A 206 -19.09 -1.54 8.55
C MET A 206 -17.86 -2.31 8.99
N LEU A 207 -17.27 -3.08 8.08
CA LEU A 207 -15.94 -3.64 8.23
C LEU A 207 -15.05 -3.02 7.16
N HIS A 208 -14.01 -2.32 7.61
CA HIS A 208 -12.93 -1.84 6.77
C HIS A 208 -11.76 -2.82 6.88
N GLU A 209 -11.33 -3.33 5.74
CA GLU A 209 -10.16 -4.17 5.59
C GLU A 209 -9.03 -3.35 4.94
N ALA A 210 -8.02 -3.01 5.74
CA ALA A 210 -6.81 -2.36 5.31
C ALA A 210 -5.73 -3.41 5.00
N GLY A 211 -5.36 -3.49 3.72
CA GLY A 211 -4.33 -4.40 3.21
C GLY A 211 -3.71 -3.80 1.96
N VAL A 212 -3.39 -4.66 0.98
CA VAL A 212 -2.76 -4.23 -0.28
C VAL A 212 -3.63 -3.22 -1.03
N TRP A 213 -4.94 -3.34 -0.89
CA TRP A 213 -5.92 -2.31 -1.18
C TRP A 213 -6.98 -2.34 -0.10
N ASN A 214 -7.66 -1.21 0.10
CA ASN A 214 -8.76 -1.13 1.03
C ASN A 214 -9.99 -1.82 0.46
N ARG A 215 -10.67 -2.61 1.31
CA ARG A 215 -11.98 -3.20 1.01
C ARG A 215 -12.95 -2.87 2.11
N TRP A 216 -14.18 -2.57 1.72
CA TRP A 216 -15.25 -2.26 2.64
C TRP A 216 -16.35 -3.29 2.53
N TYR A 217 -16.94 -3.63 3.67
CA TYR A 217 -18.07 -4.55 3.74
C TYR A 217 -19.12 -3.99 4.68
N ARG A 218 -20.37 -4.09 4.26
CA ARG A 218 -21.50 -3.91 5.16
C ARG A 218 -21.90 -5.25 5.73
N LEU A 219 -21.76 -5.41 7.04
CA LEU A 219 -22.13 -6.60 7.77
C LEU A 219 -23.57 -6.49 8.26
N THR A 220 -24.34 -7.56 8.08
CA THR A 220 -25.77 -7.64 8.45
C THR A 220 -26.06 -8.96 9.16
N PRO A 221 -27.23 -9.12 9.83
CA PRO A 221 -27.54 -10.35 10.57
C PRO A 221 -27.54 -11.61 9.69
N ASP A 222 -27.86 -11.48 8.41
CA ASP A 222 -27.82 -12.55 7.41
C ASP A 222 -26.40 -12.79 6.84
N ARG A 223 -25.50 -11.80 6.95
CA ARG A 223 -24.12 -11.88 6.47
C ARG A 223 -23.15 -11.19 7.44
N PRO A 224 -22.91 -11.77 8.64
CA PRO A 224 -22.04 -11.16 9.66
C PRO A 224 -20.54 -11.43 9.41
N ARG A 225 -20.18 -12.23 8.39
CA ARG A 225 -18.81 -12.66 8.09
C ARG A 225 -18.51 -12.54 6.60
N VAL A 226 -17.25 -12.21 6.30
CA VAL A 226 -16.69 -12.07 4.95
C VAL A 226 -15.33 -12.75 4.84
N ASP A 227 -14.88 -13.00 3.62
CA ASP A 227 -13.57 -13.55 3.33
C ASP A 227 -12.54 -12.42 3.26
N LEU A 228 -11.50 -12.50 4.09
CA LEU A 228 -10.46 -11.47 4.22
C LEU A 228 -9.14 -11.94 3.60
N HIS A 229 -8.34 -11.01 3.10
CA HIS A 229 -6.99 -11.31 2.65
C HIS A 229 -6.08 -11.59 3.85
N PRO A 230 -5.12 -12.53 3.69
CA PRO A 230 -4.06 -12.73 4.67
C PRO A 230 -3.35 -11.40 4.95
N ARG A 231 -2.92 -11.20 6.21
CA ARG A 231 -2.13 -10.04 6.64
C ARG A 231 -2.83 -8.69 6.48
N SER A 232 -4.15 -8.68 6.30
CA SER A 232 -4.96 -7.45 6.42
C SER A 232 -5.20 -7.09 7.89
N ARG A 233 -5.32 -5.80 8.16
CA ARG A 233 -5.92 -5.27 9.40
C ARG A 233 -7.39 -5.04 9.12
N VAL A 234 -8.23 -5.34 10.09
CA VAL A 234 -9.65 -5.02 10.02
C VAL A 234 -10.05 -4.11 11.16
N SER A 235 -10.95 -3.18 10.88
CA SER A 235 -11.71 -2.42 11.87
C SER A 235 -13.20 -2.62 11.61
N VAL A 236 -13.95 -2.81 12.68
CA VAL A 236 -15.42 -2.88 12.65
C VAL A 236 -15.96 -1.64 13.32
N GLU A 237 -16.80 -0.91 12.62
CA GLU A 237 -17.30 0.41 13.01
C GLU A 237 -18.81 0.53 12.75
N ALA A 238 -19.37 1.69 13.09
CA ALA A 238 -20.79 1.96 12.88
C ALA A 238 -21.19 1.82 11.39
N ASP A 239 -22.44 1.41 11.14
CA ASP A 239 -23.00 1.42 9.78
C ASP A 239 -23.01 2.85 9.22
N LEU A 240 -22.86 2.99 7.91
CA LEU A 240 -22.93 4.30 7.25
C LEU A 240 -24.34 4.89 7.41
N PRO A 241 -24.50 6.22 7.55
CA PRO A 241 -25.81 6.86 7.61
C PRO A 241 -26.58 6.64 6.29
N VAL A 242 -27.91 6.65 6.38
CA VAL A 242 -28.77 6.64 5.17
C VAL A 242 -28.43 7.85 4.31
N LEU A 243 -28.31 7.64 3.01
CA LEU A 243 -27.90 8.69 2.08
C LEU A 243 -28.88 9.86 2.12
N ASP A 244 -28.38 11.02 2.53
CA ASP A 244 -28.91 12.33 2.20
C ASP A 244 -27.95 12.98 1.20
N LEU A 245 -28.30 12.91 -0.09
CA LEU A 245 -27.40 13.30 -1.17
C LEU A 245 -26.98 14.78 -1.06
N GLU A 246 -27.92 15.68 -0.72
CA GLU A 246 -27.58 17.09 -0.66
C GLU A 246 -26.71 17.38 0.56
N GLN A 247 -26.96 16.75 1.71
CA GLN A 247 -26.08 16.84 2.87
C GLN A 247 -24.65 16.34 2.56
N VAL A 248 -24.51 15.20 1.89
CA VAL A 248 -23.18 14.66 1.52
C VAL A 248 -22.44 15.60 0.56
N LEU A 249 -23.15 16.27 -0.34
CA LEU A 249 -22.55 17.25 -1.25
C LEU A 249 -22.24 18.59 -0.57
N ASP A 250 -22.97 18.95 0.49
CA ASP A 250 -22.73 20.14 1.30
C ASP A 250 -21.57 19.93 2.30
N ASP A 251 -21.34 18.68 2.74
CA ASP A 251 -20.28 18.29 3.68
C ASP A 251 -18.93 17.95 3.01
N VAL A 252 -18.72 18.39 1.76
CA VAL A 252 -17.43 18.21 1.08
C VAL A 252 -16.32 18.84 1.94
N PRO A 253 -15.23 18.11 2.25
CA PRO A 253 -14.15 18.64 3.07
C PRO A 253 -13.56 19.95 2.51
N ASP A 254 -13.39 20.94 3.39
CA ASP A 254 -12.84 22.26 3.07
C ASP A 254 -11.36 22.22 2.65
N GLU A 255 -10.63 21.15 3.01
CA GLU A 255 -9.20 20.95 2.75
C GLU A 255 -8.95 20.61 1.28
N GLU A 256 -8.75 21.63 0.45
CA GLU A 256 -8.45 21.53 -0.99
C GLU A 256 -9.44 20.67 -1.81
N GLY A 257 -10.59 20.31 -1.23
CA GLY A 257 -11.57 19.41 -1.82
C GLY A 257 -11.12 17.95 -1.86
N ILE A 258 -10.16 17.54 -1.03
CA ILE A 258 -9.66 16.16 -0.98
C ILE A 258 -10.29 15.42 0.19
N GLY A 259 -10.92 14.28 -0.08
CA GLY A 259 -11.46 13.43 0.97
C GLY A 259 -11.75 12.01 0.50
N ALA A 260 -11.74 11.06 1.44
CA ALA A 260 -12.21 9.71 1.17
C ALA A 260 -13.73 9.65 1.41
N LEU A 261 -14.49 9.19 0.42
CA LEU A 261 -15.93 9.00 0.51
C LEU A 261 -16.24 7.51 0.55
N ALA A 262 -16.92 7.04 1.59
CA ALA A 262 -17.44 5.67 1.66
C ALA A 262 -18.94 5.66 1.33
N TRP A 263 -19.41 4.63 0.61
CA TRP A 263 -20.83 4.45 0.32
C TRP A 263 -21.23 2.99 0.17
N VAL A 264 -22.53 2.71 0.28
CA VAL A 264 -23.13 1.40 0.03
C VAL A 264 -24.13 1.53 -1.09
N ASP A 265 -24.01 0.71 -2.13
CA ASP A 265 -24.94 0.71 -3.26
C ASP A 265 -26.28 0.00 -2.94
N ASN A 266 -27.19 -0.03 -3.91
CA ASN A 266 -28.49 -0.70 -3.81
C ASN A 266 -28.39 -2.23 -3.78
N ASP A 267 -27.27 -2.80 -4.22
CA ASP A 267 -26.95 -4.22 -4.12
C ASP A 267 -26.33 -4.56 -2.74
N GLY A 268 -26.10 -3.55 -1.89
CA GLY A 268 -25.52 -3.69 -0.56
C GLY A 268 -24.00 -3.84 -0.57
N ARG A 269 -23.31 -3.58 -1.68
CA ARG A 269 -21.85 -3.54 -1.73
C ARG A 269 -21.36 -2.22 -1.18
N ALA A 270 -20.33 -2.28 -0.35
CA ALA A 270 -19.66 -1.12 0.18
C ALA A 270 -18.45 -0.76 -0.66
N HIS A 271 -18.21 0.54 -0.79
CA HIS A 271 -17.20 1.14 -1.63
C HIS A 271 -16.55 2.29 -0.90
N GLU A 272 -15.35 2.67 -1.33
CA GLU A 272 -14.65 3.88 -0.90
C GLU A 272 -14.05 4.56 -2.14
N ARG A 273 -13.85 5.87 -2.15
CA ARG A 273 -13.06 6.53 -3.19
C ARG A 273 -12.44 7.79 -2.64
N TRP A 274 -11.18 8.03 -2.97
CA TRP A 274 -10.56 9.34 -2.83
C TRP A 274 -11.12 10.28 -3.90
N ILE A 275 -11.71 11.37 -3.44
CA ILE A 275 -12.30 12.41 -4.28
C ILE A 275 -11.38 13.62 -4.17
N GLU A 276 -10.95 14.12 -5.32
CA GLU A 276 -10.20 15.37 -5.44
C GLU A 276 -11.14 16.50 -5.89
N GLY A 277 -10.71 17.76 -5.75
CA GLY A 277 -11.57 18.92 -5.98
C GLY A 277 -12.18 19.02 -7.40
N ASP A 278 -11.54 18.42 -8.40
CA ASP A 278 -12.03 18.37 -9.79
C ASP A 278 -13.04 17.23 -10.05
N ASP A 279 -13.12 16.22 -9.18
CA ASP A 279 -14.12 15.14 -9.20
C ASP A 279 -15.49 15.59 -8.66
N LEU A 280 -15.55 16.71 -7.93
CA LEU A 280 -16.78 17.16 -7.24
C LEU A 280 -18.03 17.29 -8.13
N PRO A 281 -17.94 17.79 -9.38
CA PRO A 281 -19.10 17.84 -10.28
C PRO A 281 -19.70 16.47 -10.60
N ASP A 282 -18.92 15.39 -10.53
CA ASP A 282 -19.32 14.03 -10.92
C ASP A 282 -19.81 13.17 -9.74
N LEU A 283 -19.72 13.67 -8.50
CA LEU A 283 -20.16 12.96 -7.28
C LEU A 283 -21.62 12.52 -7.32
N ARG A 284 -22.52 13.31 -7.93
CA ARG A 284 -23.93 12.93 -8.07
C ARG A 284 -24.09 11.66 -8.92
N ALA A 285 -23.30 11.51 -9.97
CA ALA A 285 -23.34 10.32 -10.81
C ALA A 285 -22.79 9.10 -10.06
N LEU A 286 -21.71 9.29 -9.29
CA LEU A 286 -21.12 8.25 -8.44
C LEU A 286 -22.14 7.72 -7.41
N LEU A 287 -22.87 8.61 -6.75
CA LEU A 287 -23.81 8.29 -5.69
C LEU A 287 -25.24 7.97 -6.18
N ALA A 288 -25.50 7.97 -7.49
CA ALA A 288 -26.84 7.79 -8.03
C ALA A 288 -27.53 6.47 -7.62
N ASN A 289 -26.73 5.42 -7.36
CA ASN A 289 -27.21 4.11 -6.90
C ASN A 289 -26.89 3.84 -5.42
N ALA A 290 -26.36 4.82 -4.69
CA ALA A 290 -26.02 4.67 -3.29
C ALA A 290 -27.29 4.72 -2.41
N THR A 291 -27.28 3.92 -1.34
CA THR A 291 -28.31 3.91 -0.29
C THR A 291 -27.81 4.51 1.02
N ARG A 292 -26.48 4.53 1.21
CA ARG A 292 -25.78 5.08 2.36
C ARG A 292 -24.47 5.69 1.89
N ALA A 293 -24.05 6.81 2.48
CA ALA A 293 -22.74 7.40 2.19
C ALA A 293 -22.30 8.34 3.31
N GLN A 294 -20.99 8.49 3.48
CA GLN A 294 -20.38 9.44 4.40
C GLN A 294 -18.94 9.74 3.99
N TRP A 295 -18.53 11.00 4.17
CA TRP A 295 -17.12 11.39 4.13
C TRP A 295 -16.36 10.82 5.33
N LEU A 296 -15.29 10.10 5.04
CA LEU A 296 -14.40 9.58 6.06
C LEU A 296 -13.51 10.71 6.58
N PRO A 297 -13.23 10.75 7.89
CA PRO A 297 -12.32 11.74 8.46
C PRO A 297 -10.93 11.64 7.82
N PHE A 298 -10.36 12.78 7.45
CA PHE A 298 -9.02 12.84 6.86
C PHE A 298 -7.94 12.58 7.92
N PHE A 299 -8.13 13.13 9.12
CA PHE A 299 -7.22 12.92 10.25
C PHE A 299 -7.66 11.76 11.13
N VAL A 300 -6.66 11.01 11.61
CA VAL A 300 -6.87 9.90 12.54
C VAL A 300 -7.52 10.36 13.85
N GLU A 301 -7.24 11.60 14.29
CA GLU A 301 -7.79 12.17 15.53
C GLU A 301 -9.31 12.39 15.45
N ASP A 302 -9.85 12.58 14.24
CA ASP A 302 -11.27 12.74 13.98
C ASP A 302 -11.97 11.41 13.67
N THR A 303 -11.20 10.32 13.53
CA THR A 303 -11.73 8.99 13.25
C THR A 303 -12.39 8.42 14.50
N PRO A 304 -13.70 8.09 14.46
CA PRO A 304 -14.36 7.44 15.59
C PRO A 304 -13.65 6.14 15.99
N GLU A 305 -13.60 5.86 17.29
CA GLU A 305 -13.03 4.60 17.76
C GLU A 305 -13.84 3.41 17.21
N PRO A 306 -13.21 2.45 16.51
CA PRO A 306 -13.90 1.27 16.01
C PRO A 306 -14.35 0.37 17.17
N TYR A 307 -15.46 -0.33 16.99
CA TYR A 307 -15.94 -1.32 17.95
C TYR A 307 -14.94 -2.44 18.18
N LEU A 308 -14.29 -2.89 17.10
CA LEU A 308 -13.32 -3.98 17.12
C LEU A 308 -12.18 -3.68 16.14
N VAL A 309 -10.97 -4.09 16.49
CA VAL A 309 -9.81 -4.10 15.60
C VAL A 309 -9.12 -5.45 15.70
N GLY A 310 -8.72 -6.00 14.55
CA GLY A 310 -8.02 -7.28 14.50
C GLY A 310 -7.06 -7.37 13.32
N GLY A 311 -6.20 -8.38 13.33
CA GLY A 311 -5.33 -8.73 12.21
C GLY A 311 -5.67 -10.13 11.69
N VAL A 312 -5.71 -10.28 10.37
CA VAL A 312 -5.94 -11.57 9.73
C VAL A 312 -4.68 -12.42 9.90
N PRO A 313 -4.76 -13.56 10.60
CA PRO A 313 -3.59 -14.41 10.81
C PRO A 313 -3.17 -15.08 9.50
N ASP A 314 -1.88 -15.36 9.39
CA ASP A 314 -1.35 -16.27 8.37
C ASP A 314 -1.84 -17.71 8.61
N ALA A 315 -1.55 -18.61 7.68
CA ALA A 315 -1.90 -20.03 7.79
C ALA A 315 -1.33 -20.74 9.04
N ASP A 316 -0.28 -20.17 9.66
CA ASP A 316 0.30 -20.66 10.91
C ASP A 316 -0.38 -20.08 12.17
N GLY A 317 -1.43 -19.26 12.01
CA GLY A 317 -2.18 -18.63 13.08
C GLY A 317 -1.53 -17.35 13.63
N VAL A 318 -0.38 -16.92 13.09
CA VAL A 318 0.33 -15.73 13.56
C VAL A 318 -0.17 -14.50 12.81
N VAL A 319 -0.53 -13.46 13.57
CA VAL A 319 -0.82 -12.15 13.01
C VAL A 319 0.49 -11.47 12.65
N ARG A 320 0.71 -11.27 11.35
CA ARG A 320 1.80 -10.45 10.82
C ARG A 320 1.15 -9.28 10.12
N PHE A 321 1.39 -8.08 10.60
CA PHE A 321 0.86 -6.87 9.97
C PHE A 321 2.01 -5.92 9.63
N PRO A 322 2.27 -5.68 8.34
CA PRO A 322 3.44 -4.94 7.90
C PRO A 322 3.22 -3.42 7.84
N TYR A 323 1.97 -2.93 7.92
CA TYR A 323 1.72 -1.50 7.65
C TYR A 323 2.03 -0.62 8.85
N THR A 324 3.04 0.22 8.68
CA THR A 324 2.93 1.61 9.09
C THR A 324 1.85 2.26 8.22
N ALA A 325 0.57 2.13 8.61
CA ALA A 325 -0.45 3.05 8.09
C ALA A 325 0.09 4.46 8.37
N TRP A 326 -0.07 5.37 7.42
CA TRP A 326 0.44 6.73 7.46
C TRP A 326 0.00 7.39 8.76
N ALA A 327 0.81 7.25 9.80
CA ALA A 327 0.59 7.85 11.09
C ALA A 327 1.16 9.25 10.97
N THR A 328 0.41 10.13 10.30
CA THR A 328 0.61 11.57 10.41
C THR A 328 0.18 11.98 11.82
N ARG A 329 1.05 11.71 12.79
CA ARG A 329 1.14 12.56 13.97
C ARG A 329 2.33 13.46 13.74
N VAL A 330 2.06 14.67 13.27
CA VAL A 330 2.97 15.79 13.47
C VAL A 330 2.88 16.09 14.96
N GLU A 331 3.78 15.52 15.77
CA GLU A 331 4.01 16.08 17.11
C GLU A 331 4.79 17.39 16.90
N GLU A 332 4.06 18.50 17.02
CA GLU A 332 4.65 19.81 17.30
C GLU A 332 5.20 19.80 18.74
N ASP A 333 6.48 20.15 18.88
CA ASP A 333 7.05 20.71 20.12
C ASP A 333 6.77 22.22 20.19
#